data_AF-A0A7V7HU75-F1
#
_entry.id   AF-A0A7V7HU75-F1
#
_cell.length_a   1.000
_cell.length_b   1.000
_cell.length_c   1.000
_cell.angle_alpha   90.00
_cell.angle_beta   90.00
_cell.angle_gamma   90.00
#
_symmetry.space_group_name_H-M   'P 1'
#
loop_
_entity.id
_entity.type
_entity.pdbx_description
1 polymer ?
#
loop_
_entity_poly.entity_id
_entity_poly.type
_entity_poly.pdbx_seq_one_letter_code
_entity_poly.pdbx_strand_id
1 'polypeptide(L)'
;MKIKRRITIVLIFFICIMFILLCRLIQIQIIDTESFTDRKINLIEKSVTQRTQSITVDDGRGHFIDRNGKGIGEKKYPVLIVFPFLQIKNDMLEKIAHIIGVSRQEIESQMKDKKSAFIMQRGNGPFRLAREQMEKVNQLNVLGIVAAEVRLRQTGRVNHLIGDVGENEREFQKRYGEVRKISRQTPIGISGLQQSFDEFLLTDGEAKVLYQVDRQGEPIFGKQAKYTAPGNPFYPVTIQTTLHNRLQQKAEEVVEASEIKKGGLVLLDVKTNEILAMVSKPSVQVKDERLYTTTLENQMLTPHFPGSVFKTIVAAAVIDQNENVFNRTFNCNQDLYGEDHPQVMMGTLSFKESFARSCNRTFSELGNELIQKDKMVLETYVAALGAASKVGWKGSVFHTTHFEQMPEEKRVTIWGSEGNKNSKKAVAQTAIGQKDVRMSPLAIANMMATIARGGEKMEVKAVEKIMYKNGTDFYTFEDHTLGGKQLSYETVKTLQELLRGVVTTEKGTGAAFRSLPLSVAGKSGTAQTGKGMKVNRWFAGYFPYENPRYALVVVDIETNSNVNKVTPIFKAIVESIYRLENEK
;
A
#
# COMPACT_ATOMS: atom_id res chain seq x y z
N MET A 1 -64.81 -57.99 -27.57
CA MET A 1 -63.33 -57.88 -27.76
C MET A 1 -62.80 -56.45 -27.93
N LYS A 2 -63.48 -55.53 -28.64
CA LYS A 2 -62.96 -54.17 -28.90
C LYS A 2 -62.77 -53.30 -27.63
N ILE A 3 -63.60 -53.46 -26.60
CA ILE A 3 -63.51 -52.69 -25.34
C ILE A 3 -62.29 -53.09 -24.51
N LYS A 4 -62.05 -54.40 -24.31
CA LYS A 4 -60.87 -54.90 -23.57
C LYS A 4 -59.56 -54.42 -24.19
N ARG A 5 -59.44 -54.46 -25.52
CA ARG A 5 -58.24 -53.97 -26.24
C ARG A 5 -58.02 -52.46 -26.07
N ARG A 6 -59.09 -51.65 -26.05
CA ARG A 6 -59.00 -50.20 -25.79
C ARG A 6 -58.54 -49.91 -24.35
N ILE A 7 -59.09 -50.64 -23.38
CA ILE A 7 -58.69 -50.51 -21.97
C ILE A 7 -57.21 -50.86 -21.78
N THR A 8 -56.72 -51.96 -22.39
CA THR A 8 -55.31 -52.35 -22.31
C THR A 8 -54.38 -51.30 -22.93
N ILE A 9 -54.75 -50.71 -24.07
CA ILE A 9 -53.95 -49.65 -24.71
C ILE A 9 -53.87 -48.41 -23.82
N VAL A 10 -54.98 -47.98 -23.21
CA VAL A 10 -55.00 -46.85 -22.29
C VAL A 10 -54.17 -47.15 -21.04
N LEU A 11 -54.23 -48.36 -20.50
CA LEU A 11 -53.44 -48.77 -19.34
C LEU A 11 -51.93 -48.75 -19.65
N ILE A 12 -51.52 -49.29 -20.80
CA ILE A 12 -50.11 -49.27 -21.25
C ILE A 12 -49.63 -47.82 -21.42
N PHE A 13 -50.46 -46.96 -22.03
CA PHE A 13 -50.14 -45.55 -22.17
C PHE A 13 -49.93 -44.87 -20.81
N PHE A 14 -50.79 -45.15 -19.83
CA PHE A 14 -50.67 -44.61 -18.48
C PHE A 14 -49.42 -45.14 -17.75
N ILE A 15 -49.08 -46.42 -17.91
CA ILE A 15 -47.87 -47.03 -17.36
C ILE A 15 -46.62 -46.40 -18.00
N CYS A 16 -46.61 -46.18 -19.31
CA CYS A 16 -45.50 -45.50 -19.98
C CYS A 16 -45.31 -44.06 -19.47
N ILE A 17 -46.40 -43.31 -19.27
CA ILE A 17 -46.34 -41.97 -18.67
C ILE A 17 -45.77 -42.03 -17.25
N MET A 18 -46.26 -42.96 -16.43
CA MET A 18 -45.75 -43.12 -15.06
C MET A 18 -44.28 -43.49 -15.04
N PHE A 19 -43.84 -44.35 -15.96
CA PHE A 19 -42.44 -44.71 -16.11
C PHE A 19 -41.56 -43.51 -16.51
N ILE A 20 -42.01 -42.69 -17.47
CA ILE A 20 -41.31 -41.45 -17.86
C ILE A 20 -41.20 -40.49 -16.68
N LEU A 21 -42.26 -40.32 -15.89
CA LEU A 21 -42.25 -39.48 -14.69
C LEU A 21 -41.31 -40.05 -13.61
N LEU A 22 -41.25 -41.38 -13.46
CA LEU A 22 -40.33 -42.04 -12.53
C LEU A 22 -38.87 -41.83 -12.97
N CYS A 23 -38.56 -42.02 -14.25
CA CYS A 23 -37.24 -41.71 -14.81
C CYS A 23 -36.88 -40.24 -14.60
N ARG A 24 -37.83 -39.33 -14.78
CA ARG A 24 -37.62 -37.90 -14.53
C ARG A 24 -37.37 -37.62 -13.05
N LEU A 25 -38.07 -38.29 -12.15
CA LEU A 25 -37.85 -38.15 -10.71
C LEU A 25 -36.48 -38.69 -10.29
N ILE A 26 -36.06 -39.83 -10.84
CA ILE A 26 -34.71 -40.41 -10.61
C ILE A 26 -33.63 -39.46 -11.12
N GLN A 27 -33.81 -38.89 -12.31
CA GLN A 27 -32.92 -37.84 -12.79
C GLN A 27 -32.83 -36.70 -11.77
N ILE A 28 -33.98 -36.25 -11.25
CA ILE A 28 -34.08 -35.13 -10.31
C ILE A 28 -33.49 -35.43 -8.92
N GLN A 29 -33.59 -36.66 -8.44
CA GLN A 29 -33.22 -36.98 -7.07
C GLN A 29 -31.87 -37.66 -6.94
N ILE A 30 -31.34 -38.24 -8.01
CA ILE A 30 -30.13 -39.08 -7.97
C ILE A 30 -29.05 -38.58 -8.93
N ILE A 31 -29.41 -38.11 -10.13
CA ILE A 31 -28.43 -37.81 -11.18
C ILE A 31 -27.95 -36.34 -11.10
N ASP A 32 -28.83 -35.36 -11.27
CA ASP A 32 -28.41 -33.94 -11.29
C ASP A 32 -28.75 -33.20 -9.98
N THR A 33 -28.60 -33.86 -8.83
CA THR A 33 -29.06 -33.43 -7.49
C THR A 33 -28.76 -31.97 -7.10
N GLU A 34 -27.73 -31.38 -7.69
CA GLU A 34 -27.37 -29.98 -7.50
C GLU A 34 -28.04 -29.06 -8.54
N SER A 35 -28.12 -29.40 -9.83
CA SER A 35 -28.61 -28.49 -10.88
C SER A 35 -29.25 -29.20 -12.08
N PHE A 36 -30.47 -28.77 -12.45
CA PHE A 36 -31.26 -29.33 -13.58
C PHE A 36 -31.41 -28.41 -14.80
N THR A 37 -30.78 -27.23 -14.78
CA THR A 37 -30.89 -26.24 -15.88
C THR A 37 -29.52 -25.89 -16.42
N ASP A 38 -29.47 -25.47 -17.69
CA ASP A 38 -28.26 -24.97 -18.37
C ASP A 38 -27.59 -23.79 -17.63
N ARG A 39 -28.31 -23.18 -16.69
CA ARG A 39 -27.87 -22.09 -15.82
C ARG A 39 -27.04 -22.55 -14.61
N LYS A 40 -26.84 -23.85 -14.39
CA LYS A 40 -26.02 -24.42 -13.30
C LYS A 40 -26.40 -23.91 -11.89
N ILE A 41 -27.70 -23.81 -11.59
CA ILE A 41 -28.18 -23.30 -10.30
C ILE A 41 -28.19 -24.44 -9.27
N ASN A 42 -27.38 -24.32 -8.20
CA ASN A 42 -27.39 -25.28 -7.10
C ASN A 42 -28.67 -25.14 -6.24
N LEU A 43 -29.63 -26.05 -6.39
CA LEU A 43 -30.93 -26.00 -5.70
C LEU A 43 -30.82 -26.21 -4.19
N ILE A 44 -29.86 -27.02 -3.73
CA ILE A 44 -29.61 -27.27 -2.31
C ILE A 44 -29.10 -25.99 -1.66
N GLU A 45 -28.10 -25.35 -2.26
CA GLU A 45 -27.54 -24.08 -1.79
C GLU A 45 -28.60 -22.97 -1.78
N LYS A 46 -29.40 -22.85 -2.83
CA LYS A 46 -30.49 -21.87 -2.89
C LYS A 46 -31.58 -22.14 -1.84
N SER A 47 -31.91 -23.39 -1.55
CA SER A 47 -32.83 -23.76 -0.49
C SER A 47 -32.30 -23.38 0.90
N VAL A 48 -31.02 -23.65 1.18
CA VAL A 48 -30.36 -23.22 2.43
C VAL A 48 -30.34 -21.70 2.54
N THR A 49 -30.03 -21.00 1.45
CA THR A 49 -29.98 -19.52 1.40
C THR A 49 -31.36 -18.92 1.68
N GLN A 50 -32.43 -19.50 1.13
CA GLN A 50 -33.81 -19.06 1.41
C GLN A 50 -34.23 -19.25 2.87
N ARG A 51 -33.65 -20.24 3.56
CA ARG A 51 -33.95 -20.56 4.97
C ARG A 51 -32.91 -20.02 5.95
N THR A 52 -31.99 -19.17 5.50
CA THR A 52 -30.91 -18.66 6.34
C THR A 52 -30.86 -17.14 6.27
N GLN A 53 -31.00 -16.50 7.43
CA GLN A 53 -30.72 -15.07 7.60
C GLN A 53 -29.34 -14.94 8.24
N SER A 54 -28.42 -14.21 7.61
CA SER A 54 -27.04 -14.13 8.08
C SER A 54 -26.44 -12.73 7.92
N ILE A 55 -25.46 -12.43 8.76
CA ILE A 55 -24.55 -11.30 8.62
C ILE A 55 -23.12 -11.82 8.61
N THR A 56 -22.37 -11.41 7.59
CA THR A 56 -20.93 -11.66 7.51
C THR A 56 -20.22 -10.73 8.51
N VAL A 57 -19.46 -11.33 9.41
CA VAL A 57 -18.70 -10.63 10.45
C VAL A 57 -17.20 -10.58 10.15
N ASP A 58 -16.72 -11.48 9.29
CA ASP A 58 -15.38 -11.49 8.73
C ASP A 58 -15.45 -12.09 7.31
N ASP A 59 -14.85 -11.42 6.32
CA ASP A 59 -14.85 -11.89 4.92
C ASP A 59 -13.88 -13.06 4.69
N GLY A 60 -13.08 -13.42 5.70
CA GLY A 60 -12.09 -14.49 5.64
C GLY A 60 -10.90 -14.18 4.74
N ARG A 61 -10.76 -12.95 4.23
CA ARG A 61 -9.57 -12.53 3.48
C ARG A 61 -8.36 -12.50 4.42
N GLY A 62 -7.17 -12.75 3.87
CA GLY A 62 -5.92 -12.51 4.58
C GLY A 62 -5.78 -11.05 5.04
N HIS A 63 -4.97 -10.83 6.06
CA HIS A 63 -4.80 -9.51 6.67
C HIS A 63 -3.34 -9.11 6.82
N PHE A 64 -3.11 -7.82 7.05
CA PHE A 64 -1.77 -7.24 7.18
C PHE A 64 -1.46 -6.86 8.61
N ILE A 65 -0.23 -7.11 9.04
CA ILE A 65 0.33 -6.64 10.31
C ILE A 65 1.62 -5.86 10.06
N ASP A 66 1.97 -5.00 11.02
CA ASP A 66 3.23 -4.29 11.06
C ASP A 66 4.36 -5.23 11.53
N ARG A 67 5.60 -4.74 11.49
CA ARG A 67 6.77 -5.53 11.89
C ARG A 67 6.77 -5.98 13.36
N ASN A 68 5.91 -5.39 14.19
CA ASN A 68 5.74 -5.71 15.61
C ASN A 68 4.47 -6.54 15.88
N GLY A 69 3.77 -7.02 14.85
CA GLY A 69 2.58 -7.85 14.99
C GLY A 69 1.25 -7.09 15.11
N LYS A 70 1.25 -5.76 14.93
CA LYS A 70 0.03 -4.96 15.06
C LYS A 70 -0.70 -4.84 13.73
N GLY A 71 -2.01 -5.11 13.71
CA GLY A 71 -2.84 -5.02 12.50
C GLY A 71 -2.80 -3.65 11.81
N ILE A 72 -2.73 -3.67 10.47
CA ILE A 72 -2.72 -2.49 9.59
C ILE A 72 -3.96 -2.49 8.70
N GLY A 73 -4.59 -1.33 8.53
CA GLY A 73 -5.68 -1.14 7.58
C GLY A 73 -7.02 -1.78 7.99
N GLU A 74 -7.05 -2.53 9.10
CA GLU A 74 -8.25 -3.22 9.58
C GLU A 74 -8.35 -3.16 11.10
N LYS A 75 -9.59 -3.12 11.62
CA LYS A 75 -9.87 -3.22 13.05
C LYS A 75 -11.10 -4.06 13.32
N LYS A 76 -11.05 -4.83 14.40
CA LYS A 76 -12.19 -5.56 14.94
C LYS A 76 -12.90 -4.69 15.97
N TYR A 77 -14.21 -4.61 15.86
CA TYR A 77 -15.03 -3.87 16.81
C TYR A 77 -16.24 -4.73 17.22
N PRO A 78 -16.56 -4.80 18.51
CA PRO A 78 -17.84 -5.32 18.96
C PRO A 78 -18.98 -4.45 18.41
N VAL A 79 -19.98 -5.07 17.80
CA VAL A 79 -21.18 -4.40 17.28
C VAL A 79 -22.43 -5.17 17.68
N LEU A 80 -23.58 -4.49 17.61
CA LEU A 80 -24.89 -5.11 17.80
C LEU A 80 -25.46 -5.55 16.45
N ILE A 81 -25.73 -6.83 16.30
CA ILE A 81 -26.41 -7.44 15.14
C ILE A 81 -27.86 -7.69 15.55
N VAL A 82 -28.79 -7.18 14.75
CA VAL A 82 -30.23 -7.29 14.98
C VAL A 82 -30.86 -8.10 13.85
N PHE A 83 -31.70 -9.07 14.23
CA PHE A 83 -32.50 -9.90 13.34
C PHE A 83 -33.98 -9.49 13.50
N PRO A 84 -34.44 -8.48 12.74
CA PRO A 84 -35.71 -7.78 13.00
C PRO A 84 -36.97 -8.62 12.74
N PHE A 85 -36.84 -9.76 12.06
CA PHE A 85 -37.94 -10.69 11.82
C PHE A 85 -38.31 -11.51 13.07
N LEU A 86 -37.46 -11.52 14.10
CA LEU A 86 -37.75 -12.17 15.37
C LEU A 86 -38.45 -11.19 16.32
N GLN A 87 -39.56 -11.62 16.92
CA GLN A 87 -40.25 -10.80 17.91
C GLN A 87 -39.39 -10.65 19.17
N ILE A 88 -38.82 -9.46 19.33
CA ILE A 88 -38.06 -9.09 20.53
C ILE A 88 -39.02 -8.49 21.55
N LYS A 89 -39.03 -9.03 22.77
CA LYS A 89 -39.88 -8.50 23.84
C LYS A 89 -39.44 -7.09 24.25
N ASN A 90 -40.41 -6.22 24.50
CA ASN A 90 -40.21 -4.81 24.84
C ASN A 90 -39.30 -4.61 26.07
N ASP A 91 -39.48 -5.42 27.12
CA ASP A 91 -38.68 -5.36 28.35
C ASP A 91 -37.20 -5.73 28.12
N MET A 92 -36.94 -6.69 27.23
CA MET A 92 -35.59 -7.08 26.84
C MET A 92 -34.93 -6.02 25.96
N LEU A 93 -35.69 -5.37 25.08
CA LEU A 93 -35.21 -4.25 24.27
C LEU A 93 -34.77 -3.07 25.15
N GLU A 94 -35.52 -2.78 26.21
CA GLU A 94 -35.19 -1.75 27.21
C GLU A 94 -33.89 -2.08 27.97
N LYS A 95 -33.73 -3.33 28.42
CA LYS A 95 -32.48 -3.78 29.07
C LYS A 95 -31.27 -3.63 28.16
N ILE A 96 -31.40 -4.01 26.89
CA ILE A 96 -30.34 -3.86 25.89
C ILE A 96 -30.02 -2.39 25.67
N ALA A 97 -31.05 -1.56 25.48
CA ALA A 97 -30.91 -0.11 25.30
C ALA A 97 -30.13 0.53 26.47
N HIS A 98 -30.45 0.12 27.71
CA HIS A 98 -29.75 0.56 28.92
C HIS A 98 -28.27 0.11 28.94
N ILE A 99 -27.97 -1.15 28.61
CA ILE A 99 -26.59 -1.67 28.57
C ILE A 99 -25.74 -0.90 27.57
N ILE A 100 -26.29 -0.66 26.37
CA ILE A 100 -25.53 -0.07 25.28
C ILE A 100 -25.56 1.47 25.27
N GLY A 101 -26.38 2.10 26.13
CA GLY A 101 -26.45 3.55 26.28
C GLY A 101 -27.16 4.25 25.12
N VAL A 102 -28.24 3.65 24.60
CA VAL A 102 -29.11 4.24 23.57
C VAL A 102 -30.54 4.30 24.06
N SER A 103 -31.41 5.07 23.39
CA SER A 103 -32.84 5.00 23.67
C SER A 103 -33.46 3.76 23.00
N ARG A 104 -34.50 3.20 23.61
CA ARG A 104 -35.29 2.12 23.02
C ARG A 104 -35.80 2.49 21.61
N GLN A 105 -36.26 3.73 21.45
CA GLN A 105 -36.74 4.28 20.18
C GLN A 105 -35.65 4.31 19.09
N GLU A 106 -34.38 4.53 19.45
CA GLU A 106 -33.25 4.47 18.50
C GLU A 106 -33.10 3.06 17.91
N ILE A 107 -33.30 2.00 18.71
CA ILE A 107 -33.26 0.61 18.24
C ILE A 107 -34.50 0.31 17.37
N GLU A 108 -35.69 0.63 17.85
CA GLU A 108 -36.95 0.37 17.13
C GLU A 108 -37.01 1.10 15.78
N SER A 109 -36.54 2.35 15.72
CA SER A 109 -36.51 3.13 14.47
C SER A 109 -35.60 2.52 13.41
N GLN A 110 -34.47 1.92 13.80
CA GLN A 110 -33.58 1.22 12.86
C GLN A 110 -34.14 -0.14 12.43
N MET A 111 -34.98 -0.77 13.25
CA MET A 111 -35.69 -2.00 12.90
C MET A 111 -36.89 -1.74 11.98
N LYS A 112 -37.54 -0.56 12.11
CA LYS A 112 -38.65 -0.14 11.27
C LYS A 112 -38.21 -0.20 9.81
N ASP A 113 -38.88 -1.05 9.03
CA ASP A 113 -38.64 -1.30 7.59
C ASP A 113 -37.47 -2.24 7.23
N LYS A 114 -36.78 -2.85 8.20
CA LYS A 114 -35.77 -3.89 7.94
C LYS A 114 -36.38 -5.28 7.97
N LYS A 115 -36.24 -6.04 6.87
CA LYS A 115 -36.68 -7.44 6.77
C LYS A 115 -35.56 -8.47 6.98
N SER A 116 -34.31 -8.03 6.82
CA SER A 116 -33.11 -8.88 6.95
C SER A 116 -32.28 -8.45 8.16
N ALA A 117 -31.39 -9.35 8.59
CA ALA A 117 -30.40 -9.04 9.60
C ALA A 117 -29.57 -7.80 9.23
N PHE A 118 -29.18 -6.99 10.23
CA PHE A 118 -28.36 -5.81 10.02
C PHE A 118 -27.49 -5.51 11.24
N ILE A 119 -26.39 -4.78 11.01
CA ILE A 119 -25.56 -4.20 12.08
C ILE A 119 -26.14 -2.84 12.44
N MET A 120 -26.42 -2.60 13.72
CA MET A 120 -26.90 -1.31 14.22
C MET A 120 -25.93 -0.19 13.82
N GLN A 121 -26.46 0.94 13.37
CA GLN A 121 -25.68 2.09 12.90
C GLN A 121 -25.79 3.26 13.90
N ARG A 122 -24.78 4.14 13.90
CA ARG A 122 -24.84 5.45 14.54
C ARG A 122 -24.08 6.46 13.66
N GLY A 123 -24.81 7.46 13.16
CA GLY A 123 -24.27 8.36 12.13
C GLY A 123 -23.94 7.60 10.85
N ASN A 124 -22.73 7.79 10.32
CA ASN A 124 -22.30 7.20 9.04
C ASN A 124 -21.56 5.86 9.19
N GLY A 125 -21.69 5.17 10.32
CA GLY A 125 -20.98 3.91 10.55
C GLY A 125 -21.61 3.03 11.64
N PRO A 126 -21.06 1.83 11.85
CA PRO A 126 -21.61 0.85 12.77
C PRO A 126 -21.50 1.34 14.21
N PHE A 127 -22.55 1.09 14.97
CA PHE A 127 -22.60 1.37 16.40
C PHE A 127 -21.64 0.42 17.14
N ARG A 128 -20.61 0.99 17.77
CA ARG A 128 -19.54 0.25 18.42
C ARG A 128 -19.85 0.06 19.90
N LEU A 129 -19.76 -1.18 20.34
CA LEU A 129 -19.91 -1.57 21.74
C LEU A 129 -18.54 -1.63 22.43
N ALA A 130 -18.51 -1.30 23.72
CA ALA A 130 -17.42 -1.75 24.58
C ALA A 130 -17.48 -3.27 24.73
N ARG A 131 -16.32 -3.90 25.00
CA ARG A 131 -16.26 -5.37 25.16
C ARG A 131 -17.16 -5.87 26.30
N GLU A 132 -17.22 -5.12 27.40
CA GLU A 132 -18.13 -5.38 28.52
C GLU A 132 -19.61 -5.29 28.13
N GLN A 133 -19.99 -4.35 27.26
CA GLN A 133 -21.36 -4.23 26.76
C GLN A 133 -21.74 -5.44 25.90
N MET A 134 -20.83 -5.90 25.02
CA MET A 134 -21.03 -7.11 24.23
C MET A 134 -21.27 -8.34 25.11
N GLU A 135 -20.45 -8.53 26.15
CA GLU A 135 -20.59 -9.64 27.10
C GLU A 135 -21.94 -9.58 27.84
N LYS A 136 -22.32 -8.41 28.36
CA LYS A 136 -23.61 -8.20 29.05
C LYS A 136 -24.81 -8.43 28.12
N VAL A 137 -24.75 -7.97 26.87
CA VAL A 137 -25.82 -8.20 25.89
C VAL A 137 -25.98 -9.70 25.61
N ASN A 138 -24.88 -10.41 25.38
CA ASN A 138 -24.94 -11.84 25.06
C ASN A 138 -25.40 -12.70 26.26
N GLN A 139 -25.11 -12.30 27.50
CA GLN A 139 -25.61 -12.97 28.71
C GLN A 139 -27.13 -12.95 28.85
N LEU A 140 -27.80 -11.91 28.33
CA LEU A 140 -29.26 -11.82 28.35
C LEU A 140 -29.95 -12.87 27.45
N ASN A 141 -29.20 -13.51 26.54
CA ASN A 141 -29.71 -14.53 25.61
C ASN A 141 -30.98 -14.09 24.87
N VAL A 142 -31.01 -12.83 24.41
CA VAL A 142 -32.17 -12.26 23.72
C VAL A 142 -32.26 -12.82 22.31
N LEU A 143 -33.40 -13.43 22.00
CA LEU A 143 -33.66 -13.96 20.67
C LEU A 143 -33.65 -12.81 19.64
N GLY A 144 -32.85 -12.96 18.59
CA GLY A 144 -32.74 -11.98 17.50
C GLY A 144 -31.82 -10.80 17.76
N ILE A 145 -31.11 -10.77 18.89
CA ILE A 145 -30.05 -9.80 19.14
C ILE A 145 -28.77 -10.54 19.50
N VAL A 146 -27.70 -10.24 18.77
CA VAL A 146 -26.38 -10.84 18.98
C VAL A 146 -25.36 -9.72 18.99
N ALA A 147 -24.51 -9.67 20.02
CA ALA A 147 -23.34 -8.82 20.00
C ALA A 147 -22.12 -9.64 19.54
N ALA A 148 -21.46 -9.21 18.47
CA ALA A 148 -20.33 -9.94 17.89
C ALA A 148 -19.23 -8.98 17.43
N GLU A 149 -17.99 -9.47 17.37
CA GLU A 149 -16.90 -8.73 16.77
C GLU A 149 -17.00 -8.80 15.24
N VAL A 150 -17.04 -7.62 14.61
CA VAL A 150 -16.99 -7.48 13.15
C VAL A 150 -15.65 -6.89 12.75
N ARG A 151 -15.03 -7.47 11.72
CA ARG A 151 -13.82 -6.95 11.11
C ARG A 151 -14.19 -5.89 10.06
N LEU A 152 -13.68 -4.69 10.25
CA LEU A 152 -13.93 -3.56 9.34
C LEU A 152 -12.60 -2.99 8.83
N ARG A 153 -12.56 -2.71 7.53
CA ARG A 153 -11.43 -2.00 6.91
C ARG A 153 -11.46 -0.53 7.29
N GLN A 154 -10.28 0.01 7.59
CA GLN A 154 -10.08 1.42 7.86
C GLN A 154 -9.78 2.14 6.55
N THR A 155 -10.64 3.06 6.13
CA THR A 155 -10.39 3.89 4.96
C THR A 155 -9.53 5.10 5.34
N GLY A 156 -8.40 5.32 4.68
CA GLY A 156 -7.72 6.63 4.60
C GLY A 156 -6.28 6.71 5.12
N ARG A 157 -5.75 5.64 5.74
CA ARG A 157 -4.36 5.57 6.28
C ARG A 157 -3.65 4.34 5.72
N VAL A 158 -2.39 4.50 5.33
CA VAL A 158 -1.52 3.45 4.70
C VAL A 158 -2.05 2.89 3.36
N ASN A 159 -3.12 3.46 2.81
CA ASN A 159 -3.85 2.92 1.66
C ASN A 159 -2.98 2.71 0.41
N HIS A 160 -1.98 3.55 0.13
CA HIS A 160 -1.17 3.41 -1.09
C HIS A 160 -0.22 2.22 -1.06
N LEU A 161 0.35 1.88 0.10
CA LEU A 161 1.23 0.71 0.20
C LEU A 161 0.41 -0.57 0.39
N ILE A 162 -0.55 -0.56 1.31
CA ILE A 162 -1.42 -1.72 1.53
C ILE A 162 -2.27 -2.00 0.30
N GLY A 163 -2.79 -0.97 -0.34
CA GLY A 163 -3.66 -1.09 -1.51
C GLY A 163 -5.13 -1.24 -1.17
N ASP A 164 -5.95 -1.32 -2.22
CA ASP A 164 -7.39 -1.49 -2.13
C ASP A 164 -7.83 -2.80 -2.82
N VAL A 165 -9.06 -3.22 -2.53
CA VAL A 165 -9.68 -4.37 -3.18
C VAL A 165 -11.03 -3.98 -3.75
N GLY A 166 -11.51 -4.74 -4.73
CA GLY A 166 -12.86 -4.55 -5.23
C GLY A 166 -13.34 -5.76 -6.02
N GLU A 167 -14.65 -5.77 -6.29
CA GLU A 167 -15.29 -6.88 -6.97
C GLU A 167 -15.18 -6.68 -8.48
N ASN A 168 -14.61 -7.68 -9.16
CA ASN A 168 -14.57 -7.71 -10.61
C ASN A 168 -14.64 -9.17 -11.08
N GLU A 169 -15.83 -9.63 -11.43
CA GLU A 169 -16.07 -11.02 -11.84
C GLU A 169 -15.20 -11.44 -13.03
N ARG A 170 -15.00 -10.56 -14.02
CA ARG A 170 -14.21 -10.87 -15.22
C ARG A 170 -12.74 -11.07 -14.88
N GLU A 171 -12.18 -10.16 -14.10
CA GLU A 171 -10.78 -10.23 -13.68
C GLU A 171 -10.56 -11.39 -12.70
N PHE A 172 -11.51 -11.64 -11.78
CA PHE A 172 -11.48 -12.80 -10.90
C PHE A 172 -11.46 -14.11 -11.69
N GLN A 173 -12.35 -14.26 -12.69
CA GLN A 173 -12.37 -15.45 -13.55
C GLN A 173 -11.07 -15.60 -14.34
N LYS A 174 -10.52 -14.50 -14.86
CA LYS A 174 -9.22 -14.51 -15.57
C LYS A 174 -8.06 -14.96 -14.68
N ARG A 175 -8.03 -14.53 -13.41
CA ARG A 175 -6.95 -14.87 -12.46
C ARG A 175 -7.12 -16.25 -11.82
N TYR A 176 -8.35 -16.64 -11.50
CA TYR A 176 -8.63 -17.75 -10.57
C TYR A 176 -9.70 -18.75 -11.04
N GLY A 177 -10.34 -18.53 -12.21
CA GLY A 177 -11.57 -19.19 -12.63
C GLY A 177 -11.54 -20.72 -12.70
N GLU A 178 -10.36 -21.33 -12.88
CA GLU A 178 -10.20 -22.79 -12.92
C GLU A 178 -9.63 -23.39 -11.63
N VAL A 179 -9.09 -22.56 -10.73
CA VAL A 179 -8.24 -23.03 -9.62
C VAL A 179 -9.00 -23.11 -8.30
N ARG A 180 -10.04 -22.27 -8.10
CA ARG A 180 -10.75 -22.19 -6.81
C ARG A 180 -12.28 -22.17 -6.96
N LYS A 181 -12.96 -23.02 -6.18
CA LYS A 181 -14.43 -23.04 -6.01
C LYS A 181 -14.91 -21.90 -5.09
N ILE A 182 -14.54 -20.67 -5.40
CA ILE A 182 -14.88 -19.48 -4.60
C ILE A 182 -15.87 -18.61 -5.39
N SER A 183 -16.72 -17.86 -4.68
CA SER A 183 -17.69 -16.94 -5.29
C SER A 183 -17.02 -15.98 -6.27
N ARG A 184 -17.63 -15.79 -7.43
CA ARG A 184 -17.17 -14.83 -8.45
C ARG A 184 -17.30 -13.37 -8.02
N GLN A 185 -18.02 -13.12 -6.93
CA GLN A 185 -18.18 -11.79 -6.30
C GLN A 185 -17.09 -11.54 -5.24
N THR A 186 -16.12 -12.45 -5.09
CA THR A 186 -15.04 -12.26 -4.11
C THR A 186 -14.19 -11.05 -4.50
N PRO A 187 -13.97 -10.09 -3.58
CA PRO A 187 -13.10 -8.96 -3.84
C PRO A 187 -11.67 -9.40 -4.13
N ILE A 188 -11.09 -8.83 -5.19
CA ILE A 188 -9.69 -9.02 -5.60
C ILE A 188 -8.86 -7.79 -5.28
N GLY A 189 -7.57 -7.97 -5.07
CA GLY A 189 -6.58 -6.92 -4.94
C GLY A 189 -6.43 -6.08 -6.20
N ILE A 190 -6.67 -4.77 -6.06
CA ILE A 190 -6.64 -3.79 -7.15
C ILE A 190 -5.30 -3.06 -7.21
N SER A 191 -4.73 -2.70 -6.06
CA SER A 191 -3.47 -1.94 -5.96
C SER A 191 -2.58 -2.41 -4.81
N GLY A 192 -1.38 -1.86 -4.71
CA GLY A 192 -0.46 -2.08 -3.58
C GLY A 192 -0.18 -3.56 -3.26
N LEU A 193 0.01 -3.85 -1.97
CA LEU A 193 0.24 -5.20 -1.48
C LEU A 193 -1.01 -6.09 -1.57
N GLN A 194 -2.22 -5.52 -1.55
CA GLN A 194 -3.45 -6.25 -1.82
C GLN A 194 -3.41 -6.89 -3.21
N GLN A 195 -2.85 -6.20 -4.21
CA GLN A 195 -2.69 -6.70 -5.58
C GLN A 195 -1.57 -7.74 -5.70
N SER A 196 -0.37 -7.44 -5.20
CA SER A 196 0.76 -8.37 -5.36
C SER A 196 0.57 -9.66 -4.57
N PHE A 197 -0.06 -9.60 -3.39
CA PHE A 197 -0.32 -10.77 -2.55
C PHE A 197 -1.73 -11.34 -2.70
N ASP A 198 -2.51 -10.90 -3.70
CA ASP A 198 -3.94 -11.21 -3.83
C ASP A 198 -4.23 -12.70 -3.72
N GLU A 199 -3.44 -13.53 -4.40
CA GLU A 199 -3.59 -14.99 -4.40
C GLU A 199 -3.46 -15.61 -3.01
N PHE A 200 -2.53 -15.11 -2.19
CA PHE A 200 -2.34 -15.60 -0.82
C PHE A 200 -3.46 -15.12 0.09
N LEU A 201 -3.94 -13.90 -0.16
CA LEU A 201 -4.98 -13.23 0.65
C LEU A 201 -6.39 -13.74 0.37
N LEU A 202 -6.63 -14.48 -0.73
CA LEU A 202 -7.95 -15.00 -1.05
C LEU A 202 -8.57 -15.78 0.13
N THR A 203 -9.86 -15.49 0.37
CA THR A 203 -10.65 -16.15 1.41
C THR A 203 -10.88 -17.63 1.09
N ASP A 204 -10.95 -18.46 2.12
CA ASP A 204 -11.43 -19.84 2.04
C ASP A 204 -12.86 -20.01 2.60
N GLY A 205 -13.47 -18.88 2.99
CA GLY A 205 -14.87 -18.75 3.36
C GLY A 205 -15.09 -17.62 4.36
N GLU A 206 -16.34 -17.20 4.50
CA GLU A 206 -16.71 -16.09 5.36
C GLU A 206 -17.10 -16.58 6.76
N ALA A 207 -16.78 -15.79 7.79
CA ALA A 207 -17.38 -15.97 9.11
C ALA A 207 -18.72 -15.24 9.18
N LYS A 208 -19.77 -15.94 9.60
CA LYS A 208 -21.15 -15.46 9.64
C LYS A 208 -21.81 -15.72 10.98
N VAL A 209 -22.65 -14.79 11.40
CA VAL A 209 -23.69 -15.01 12.42
C VAL A 209 -25.00 -15.24 11.68
N LEU A 210 -25.66 -16.38 11.92
CA LEU A 210 -26.87 -16.76 11.19
C LEU A 210 -27.97 -17.38 12.06
N TYR A 211 -29.21 -17.19 11.61
CA TYR A 211 -30.38 -17.95 12.05
C TYR A 211 -30.91 -18.81 10.90
N GLN A 212 -31.29 -20.04 11.22
CA GLN A 212 -32.08 -20.88 10.33
C GLN A 212 -33.55 -20.64 10.60
N VAL A 213 -34.28 -20.19 9.58
CA VAL A 213 -35.67 -19.75 9.69
C VAL A 213 -36.61 -20.59 8.83
N ASP A 214 -37.85 -20.75 9.28
CA ASP A 214 -38.92 -21.39 8.54
C ASP A 214 -39.50 -20.47 7.45
N ARG A 215 -40.61 -20.89 6.82
CA ARG A 215 -41.24 -20.12 5.76
C ARG A 215 -41.82 -18.79 6.25
N GLN A 216 -42.15 -18.70 7.54
CA GLN A 216 -42.71 -17.53 8.20
C GLN A 216 -41.61 -16.62 8.77
N GLY A 217 -40.36 -17.08 8.81
CA GLY A 217 -39.22 -16.36 9.36
C GLY A 217 -38.86 -16.77 10.79
N GLU A 218 -39.55 -17.76 11.37
CA GLU A 218 -39.33 -18.19 12.75
C GLU A 218 -38.17 -19.19 12.84
N PRO A 219 -37.37 -19.22 13.93
CA PRO A 219 -36.21 -20.11 14.04
C PRO A 219 -36.58 -21.60 14.06
N ILE A 220 -35.97 -22.41 13.18
CA ILE A 220 -36.26 -23.85 13.07
C ILE A 220 -35.53 -24.69 14.15
N PHE A 221 -34.27 -24.35 14.48
CA PHE A 221 -33.40 -25.16 15.34
C PHE A 221 -32.71 -24.32 16.42
N GLY A 222 -33.19 -24.42 17.67
CA GLY A 222 -32.64 -23.69 18.81
C GLY A 222 -32.99 -22.19 18.79
N LYS A 223 -33.00 -21.56 19.97
CA LYS A 223 -33.31 -20.11 20.11
C LYS A 223 -32.07 -19.22 19.97
N GLN A 224 -30.94 -19.76 19.50
CA GLN A 224 -29.66 -19.04 19.46
C GLN A 224 -29.13 -18.94 18.03
N ALA A 225 -28.54 -17.79 17.72
CA ALA A 225 -27.81 -17.61 16.48
C ALA A 225 -26.61 -18.55 16.45
N LYS A 226 -26.29 -19.09 15.27
CA LYS A 226 -25.08 -19.88 15.04
C LYS A 226 -23.98 -18.98 14.50
N TYR A 227 -22.80 -19.10 15.08
CA TYR A 227 -21.57 -18.59 14.50
C TYR A 227 -20.97 -19.69 13.62
N THR A 228 -20.77 -19.41 12.34
CA THR A 228 -20.12 -20.32 11.40
C THR A 228 -18.88 -19.62 10.87
N ALA A 229 -17.75 -20.32 10.89
CA ALA A 229 -16.52 -19.88 10.25
C ALA A 229 -15.87 -21.07 9.53
N PRO A 230 -15.01 -20.83 8.53
CA PRO A 230 -14.25 -21.90 7.89
C PRO A 230 -13.43 -22.68 8.92
N GLY A 231 -13.48 -24.01 8.82
CA GLY A 231 -12.76 -24.92 9.72
C GLY A 231 -11.28 -25.09 9.40
N ASN A 232 -10.75 -24.34 8.42
CA ASN A 232 -9.37 -24.45 8.00
C ASN A 232 -8.41 -23.88 9.08
N PRO A 233 -7.43 -24.67 9.54
CA PRO A 233 -6.49 -24.20 10.55
C PRO A 233 -5.41 -23.26 9.99
N PHE A 234 -5.22 -23.21 8.67
CA PHE A 234 -4.14 -22.45 8.03
C PHE A 234 -4.58 -21.09 7.47
N TYR A 235 -5.87 -20.89 7.21
CA TYR A 235 -6.42 -19.67 6.60
C TYR A 235 -7.41 -18.95 7.53
N PRO A 236 -7.56 -17.61 7.41
CA PRO A 236 -6.82 -16.71 6.53
C PRO A 236 -5.33 -16.58 6.87
N VAL A 237 -4.49 -16.31 5.87
CA VAL A 237 -3.08 -15.98 6.07
C VAL A 237 -2.90 -14.57 6.63
N THR A 238 -1.73 -14.32 7.17
CA THR A 238 -1.29 -13.02 7.67
C THR A 238 -0.04 -12.58 6.93
N ILE A 239 -0.05 -11.38 6.35
CA ILE A 239 1.12 -10.78 5.70
C ILE A 239 1.78 -9.84 6.69
N GLN A 240 3.00 -10.18 7.13
CA GLN A 240 3.80 -9.32 7.98
C GLN A 240 4.56 -8.31 7.11
N THR A 241 4.11 -7.07 7.15
CA THR A 241 4.78 -5.95 6.50
C THR A 241 6.01 -5.51 7.30
N THR A 242 6.87 -4.76 6.63
CA THR A 242 8.05 -4.13 7.23
C THR A 242 7.73 -2.80 7.92
N LEU A 243 6.51 -2.30 7.76
CA LEU A 243 6.06 -1.04 8.34
C LEU A 243 6.21 -1.04 9.85
N HIS A 244 6.60 0.10 10.40
CA HIS A 244 6.57 0.34 11.83
C HIS A 244 5.38 1.23 12.15
N ASN A 245 4.30 0.68 12.74
CA ASN A 245 3.01 1.38 12.84
C ASN A 245 3.11 2.75 13.55
N ARG A 246 3.96 2.89 14.59
CA ARG A 246 4.15 4.20 15.25
C ARG A 246 4.82 5.24 14.34
N LEU A 247 5.78 4.82 13.51
CA LEU A 247 6.48 5.72 12.58
C LEU A 247 5.58 6.08 11.41
N GLN A 248 4.83 5.10 10.88
CA GLN A 248 3.83 5.34 9.84
C GLN A 248 2.77 6.35 10.30
N GLN A 249 2.19 6.18 11.49
CA GLN A 249 1.21 7.12 12.05
C GLN A 249 1.80 8.52 12.18
N LYS A 250 3.04 8.63 12.67
CA LYS A 250 3.69 9.92 12.80
C LYS A 250 3.98 10.59 11.46
N ALA A 251 4.40 9.80 10.48
CA ALA A 251 4.59 10.26 9.10
C ALA A 251 3.29 10.81 8.51
N GLU A 252 2.17 10.11 8.69
CA GLU A 252 0.86 10.56 8.24
C GLU A 252 0.43 11.87 8.89
N GLU A 253 0.56 11.98 10.22
CA GLU A 253 0.24 13.20 10.98
C GLU A 253 1.03 14.42 10.48
N VAL A 254 2.35 14.25 10.31
CA VAL A 254 3.23 15.34 9.89
C VAL A 254 2.93 15.78 8.45
N VAL A 255 2.71 14.83 7.54
CA VAL A 255 2.36 15.15 6.14
C VAL A 255 0.98 15.80 6.06
N GLU A 256 0.00 15.34 6.83
CA GLU A 256 -1.33 15.93 6.88
C GLU A 256 -1.30 17.37 7.40
N ALA A 257 -0.57 17.63 8.49
CA ALA A 257 -0.40 18.96 9.06
C ALA A 257 0.34 19.95 8.12
N SER A 258 1.17 19.45 7.21
CA SER A 258 1.91 20.28 6.25
C SER A 258 1.07 20.76 5.06
N GLU A 259 -0.12 20.19 4.87
CA GLU A 259 -1.02 20.44 3.73
C GLU A 259 -0.35 20.23 2.35
N ILE A 260 0.59 19.30 2.22
CA ILE A 260 1.06 18.86 0.91
C ILE A 260 -0.12 18.25 0.16
N LYS A 261 -0.36 18.72 -1.07
CA LYS A 261 -1.47 18.25 -1.92
C LYS A 261 -1.07 17.07 -2.79
N LYS A 262 0.18 17.02 -3.23
CA LYS A 262 0.75 15.95 -4.04
C LYS A 262 2.22 15.73 -3.64
N GLY A 263 2.61 14.49 -3.35
CA GLY A 263 3.92 14.18 -2.76
C GLY A 263 3.79 13.37 -1.48
N GLY A 264 4.76 13.47 -0.57
CA GLY A 264 4.78 12.67 0.64
C GLY A 264 6.18 12.31 1.09
N LEU A 265 6.34 11.12 1.70
CA LEU A 265 7.64 10.66 2.19
C LEU A 265 7.83 9.14 2.12
N VAL A 266 9.10 8.73 2.08
CA VAL A 266 9.57 7.34 2.22
C VAL A 266 10.64 7.32 3.29
N LEU A 267 10.49 6.43 4.28
CA LEU A 267 11.45 6.16 5.34
C LEU A 267 11.90 4.70 5.26
N LEU A 268 13.20 4.48 5.06
CA LEU A 268 13.82 3.16 5.01
C LEU A 268 14.69 2.91 6.24
N ASP A 269 14.76 1.65 6.67
CA ASP A 269 15.82 1.14 7.54
C ASP A 269 17.10 0.93 6.70
N VAL A 270 18.20 1.56 7.09
CA VAL A 270 19.47 1.51 6.34
C VAL A 270 20.14 0.14 6.45
N LYS A 271 19.86 -0.68 7.47
CA LYS A 271 20.49 -1.99 7.60
C LYS A 271 19.76 -3.02 6.74
N THR A 272 18.45 -3.14 6.89
CA THR A 272 17.65 -4.17 6.21
C THR A 272 17.04 -3.72 4.89
N ASN A 273 17.16 -2.43 4.55
CA ASN A 273 16.52 -1.82 3.37
C ASN A 273 14.99 -1.99 3.34
N GLU A 274 14.39 -1.98 4.52
CA GLU A 274 12.96 -2.18 4.73
C GLU A 274 12.19 -0.86 4.79
N ILE A 275 10.95 -0.85 4.30
CA ILE A 275 10.07 0.32 4.37
C ILE A 275 9.46 0.43 5.76
N LEU A 276 9.96 1.39 6.55
CA LEU A 276 9.44 1.66 7.89
C LEU A 276 8.18 2.53 7.86
N ALA A 277 8.13 3.47 6.92
CA ALA A 277 6.95 4.31 6.66
C ALA A 277 6.93 4.77 5.20
N MET A 278 5.72 4.83 4.63
CA MET A 278 5.48 5.38 3.30
C MET A 278 4.16 6.15 3.30
N VAL A 279 4.21 7.41 2.90
CA VAL A 279 3.02 8.27 2.81
C VAL A 279 2.98 8.91 1.44
N SER A 280 1.84 8.80 0.76
CA SER A 280 1.59 9.42 -0.54
C SER A 280 0.33 10.29 -0.46
N LYS A 281 0.38 11.43 -1.15
CA LYS A 281 -0.72 12.37 -1.34
C LYS A 281 -0.95 12.60 -2.84
N PRO A 282 -2.20 12.81 -3.27
CA PRO A 282 -3.42 12.87 -2.44
C PRO A 282 -3.80 11.50 -1.83
N SER A 283 -4.42 11.49 -0.65
CA SER A 283 -4.91 10.25 -0.02
C SER A 283 -5.99 9.61 -0.90
N VAL A 284 -5.96 8.27 -1.00
CA VAL A 284 -6.92 7.49 -1.80
C VAL A 284 -8.37 7.80 -1.39
N GLN A 285 -9.20 8.20 -2.35
CA GLN A 285 -10.61 8.50 -2.16
C GLN A 285 -11.47 7.32 -2.65
N VAL A 286 -11.70 6.35 -1.77
CA VAL A 286 -12.46 5.11 -2.10
C VAL A 286 -13.95 5.37 -2.33
N LYS A 287 -14.51 6.43 -1.74
CA LYS A 287 -15.95 6.75 -1.82
C LYS A 287 -16.35 7.60 -3.02
N ASP A 288 -15.38 8.17 -3.73
CA ASP A 288 -15.62 9.06 -4.87
C ASP A 288 -15.02 8.43 -6.12
N GLU A 289 -15.86 7.84 -6.98
CA GLU A 289 -15.43 7.16 -8.20
C GLU A 289 -14.61 8.06 -9.14
N ARG A 290 -14.89 9.37 -9.19
CA ARG A 290 -14.16 10.30 -10.05
C ARG A 290 -12.74 10.54 -9.53
N LEU A 291 -12.60 10.64 -8.21
CA LEU A 291 -11.32 10.86 -7.56
C LEU A 291 -10.54 9.57 -7.33
N TYR A 292 -11.20 8.41 -7.28
CA TYR A 292 -10.57 7.12 -6.99
C TYR A 292 -9.38 6.86 -7.92
N THR A 293 -9.60 6.86 -9.23
CA THR A 293 -8.55 6.58 -10.23
C THR A 293 -7.38 7.57 -10.16
N THR A 294 -7.65 8.84 -9.87
CA THR A 294 -6.61 9.89 -9.81
C THR A 294 -5.85 9.90 -8.48
N THR A 295 -6.44 9.37 -7.41
CA THR A 295 -5.86 9.33 -6.06
C THR A 295 -5.25 7.99 -5.70
N LEU A 296 -5.52 6.94 -6.49
CA LEU A 296 -4.97 5.58 -6.33
C LEU A 296 -3.45 5.53 -6.57
N GLU A 297 -2.93 6.38 -7.47
CA GLU A 297 -1.51 6.37 -7.83
C GLU A 297 -0.61 6.73 -6.64
N ASN A 298 0.30 5.83 -6.28
CA ASN A 298 1.32 6.05 -5.26
C ASN A 298 2.47 6.93 -5.80
N GLN A 299 2.48 8.21 -5.43
CA GLN A 299 3.50 9.15 -5.86
C GLN A 299 4.91 8.80 -5.32
N MET A 300 5.02 7.94 -4.31
CA MET A 300 6.32 7.48 -3.79
C MET A 300 6.98 6.42 -4.69
N LEU A 301 6.19 5.77 -5.55
CA LEU A 301 6.62 4.79 -6.55
C LEU A 301 6.68 5.38 -7.97
N THR A 302 6.10 6.58 -8.17
CA THR A 302 6.08 7.28 -9.45
C THR A 302 7.32 8.16 -9.64
N PRO A 303 8.00 8.08 -10.80
CA PRO A 303 9.14 8.92 -11.13
C PRO A 303 8.77 10.39 -11.37
N HIS A 304 9.51 11.28 -10.73
CA HIS A 304 9.37 12.73 -10.83
C HIS A 304 10.73 13.37 -11.09
N PHE A 305 10.76 14.64 -11.53
CA PHE A 305 12.02 15.37 -11.67
C PHE A 305 12.71 15.51 -10.31
N PRO A 306 13.92 14.94 -10.10
CA PRO A 306 14.62 15.00 -8.81
C PRO A 306 15.35 16.34 -8.60
N GLY A 307 15.64 17.07 -9.68
CA GLY A 307 16.45 18.27 -9.64
C GLY A 307 17.81 18.02 -8.98
N SER A 308 18.25 18.96 -8.14
CA SER A 308 19.59 18.91 -7.54
C SER A 308 19.89 17.71 -6.64
N VAL A 309 18.91 16.85 -6.29
CA VAL A 309 19.20 15.55 -5.65
C VAL A 309 20.04 14.66 -6.58
N PHE A 310 19.80 14.75 -7.90
CA PHE A 310 20.53 13.98 -8.92
C PHE A 310 22.02 14.33 -9.00
N LYS A 311 22.43 15.51 -8.53
CA LYS A 311 23.85 15.88 -8.43
C LYS A 311 24.65 14.94 -7.54
N THR A 312 24.00 14.18 -6.65
CA THR A 312 24.63 13.12 -5.86
C THR A 312 25.21 12.01 -6.76
N ILE A 313 24.48 11.63 -7.82
CA ILE A 313 24.93 10.65 -8.82
C ILE A 313 26.10 11.22 -9.63
N VAL A 314 25.98 12.49 -10.07
CA VAL A 314 27.06 13.15 -10.80
C VAL A 314 28.30 13.29 -9.93
N ALA A 315 28.14 13.66 -8.65
CA ALA A 315 29.26 13.73 -7.70
C ALA A 315 29.92 12.36 -7.54
N ALA A 316 29.14 11.28 -7.41
CA ALA A 316 29.67 9.92 -7.31
C ALA A 316 30.53 9.58 -8.53
N ALA A 317 30.03 9.90 -9.72
CA ALA A 317 30.75 9.68 -10.96
C ALA A 317 32.05 10.48 -11.06
N VAL A 318 32.04 11.74 -10.63
CA VAL A 318 33.23 12.60 -10.67
C VAL A 318 34.29 12.12 -9.67
N ILE A 319 33.89 11.80 -8.44
CA ILE A 319 34.82 11.37 -7.39
C ILE A 319 35.50 10.05 -7.78
N ASP A 320 34.71 9.10 -8.28
CA ASP A 320 35.20 7.75 -8.62
C ASP A 320 36.07 7.74 -9.89
N GLN A 321 36.01 8.78 -10.73
CA GLN A 321 36.81 8.88 -11.96
C GLN A 321 37.91 9.96 -11.92
N ASN A 322 37.89 10.89 -10.95
CA ASN A 322 38.74 12.07 -10.98
C ASN A 322 39.00 12.66 -9.59
N GLU A 323 40.02 12.14 -8.91
CA GLU A 323 40.47 12.63 -7.60
C GLU A 323 40.90 14.11 -7.62
N ASN A 324 41.37 14.63 -8.77
CA ASN A 324 41.84 16.02 -8.89
C ASN A 324 40.71 17.06 -8.84
N VAL A 325 39.43 16.65 -8.83
CA VAL A 325 38.30 17.59 -8.75
C VAL A 325 38.35 18.45 -7.49
N PHE A 326 38.89 17.93 -6.38
CA PHE A 326 38.92 18.65 -5.11
C PHE A 326 39.85 19.87 -5.12
N ASN A 327 40.81 19.92 -6.05
CA ASN A 327 41.72 21.04 -6.23
C ASN A 327 41.19 22.10 -7.21
N ARG A 328 40.05 21.83 -7.86
CA ARG A 328 39.42 22.74 -8.83
C ARG A 328 38.46 23.71 -8.14
N THR A 329 38.40 24.92 -8.69
CA THR A 329 37.38 25.91 -8.37
C THR A 329 36.50 26.19 -9.58
N PHE A 330 35.24 26.52 -9.36
CA PHE A 330 34.24 26.71 -10.40
C PHE A 330 33.57 28.07 -10.26
N ASN A 331 33.37 28.75 -11.38
CA ASN A 331 32.71 30.05 -11.40
C ASN A 331 31.18 29.89 -11.33
N CYS A 332 30.62 30.03 -10.13
CA CYS A 332 29.17 29.97 -9.91
C CYS A 332 28.47 31.34 -10.05
N ASN A 333 29.12 32.28 -10.74
CA ASN A 333 28.51 33.52 -11.25
C ASN A 333 28.04 33.41 -12.71
N GLN A 334 28.09 32.20 -13.27
CA GLN A 334 27.53 31.88 -14.57
C GLN A 334 26.27 31.03 -14.43
N ASP A 335 25.37 31.16 -15.40
CA ASP A 335 24.17 30.36 -15.54
C ASP A 335 24.49 28.88 -15.83
N LEU A 336 23.46 28.07 -16.08
CA LEU A 336 23.65 26.65 -16.34
C LEU A 336 24.57 26.37 -17.54
N TYR A 337 24.50 27.22 -18.57
CA TYR A 337 25.19 27.02 -19.84
C TYR A 337 26.54 27.72 -19.92
N GLY A 338 26.84 28.65 -19.01
CA GLY A 338 28.04 29.48 -19.09
C GLY A 338 27.88 30.67 -20.02
N GLU A 339 26.65 31.01 -20.40
CA GLU A 339 26.31 32.00 -21.42
C GLU A 339 25.84 33.33 -20.81
N ASP A 340 25.32 33.32 -19.58
CA ASP A 340 24.77 34.49 -18.89
C ASP A 340 24.98 34.40 -17.36
N HIS A 341 24.40 35.33 -16.60
CA HIS A 341 24.37 35.34 -15.15
C HIS A 341 23.26 34.44 -14.57
N PRO A 342 23.51 33.76 -13.44
CA PRO A 342 22.50 33.00 -12.72
C PRO A 342 21.58 33.95 -11.94
N GLN A 343 20.42 33.43 -11.51
CA GLN A 343 19.53 34.14 -10.60
C GLN A 343 20.18 34.52 -9.26
N VAL A 344 21.19 33.74 -8.84
CA VAL A 344 21.94 33.99 -7.59
C VAL A 344 23.43 33.84 -7.88
N MET A 345 24.16 34.94 -7.76
CA MET A 345 25.62 35.00 -7.89
C MET A 345 26.26 34.40 -6.63
N MET A 346 27.03 33.32 -6.78
CA MET A 346 27.60 32.60 -5.64
C MET A 346 29.11 32.76 -5.46
N GLY A 347 29.78 33.40 -6.43
CA GLY A 347 31.23 33.53 -6.51
C GLY A 347 31.92 32.29 -7.09
N THR A 348 33.23 32.26 -6.94
CA THR A 348 34.04 31.07 -7.25
C THR A 348 33.97 30.12 -6.07
N LEU A 349 33.62 28.86 -6.30
CA LEU A 349 33.44 27.84 -5.27
C LEU A 349 34.31 26.62 -5.54
N SER A 350 34.82 25.98 -4.48
CA SER A 350 35.40 24.63 -4.56
C SER A 350 34.33 23.59 -4.91
N PHE A 351 34.74 22.38 -5.30
CA PHE A 351 33.80 21.28 -5.55
C PHE A 351 32.88 20.99 -4.34
N LYS A 352 33.44 20.97 -3.12
CA LYS A 352 32.69 20.73 -1.87
C LYS A 352 31.65 21.82 -1.63
N GLU A 353 32.03 23.08 -1.78
CA GLU A 353 31.12 24.22 -1.63
C GLU A 353 30.06 24.25 -2.73
N SER A 354 30.42 23.93 -3.98
CA SER A 354 29.47 23.83 -5.09
C SER A 354 28.41 22.76 -4.86
N PHE A 355 28.77 21.62 -4.27
CA PHE A 355 27.80 20.60 -3.88
C PHE A 355 26.91 21.08 -2.72
N ALA A 356 27.51 21.66 -1.68
CA ALA A 356 26.81 22.14 -0.47
C ALA A 356 25.83 23.30 -0.77
N ARG A 357 26.24 24.25 -1.61
CA ARG A 357 25.43 25.41 -2.06
C ARG A 357 24.60 25.11 -3.32
N SER A 358 24.72 23.89 -3.84
CA SER A 358 23.95 23.39 -5.00
C SER A 358 24.15 24.21 -6.29
N CYS A 359 25.38 24.64 -6.59
CA CYS A 359 25.70 25.36 -7.82
C CYS A 359 25.36 24.53 -9.07
N ASN A 360 24.62 25.11 -10.02
CA ASN A 360 24.21 24.41 -11.25
C ASN A 360 25.35 24.33 -12.27
N ARG A 361 26.09 25.43 -12.44
CA ARG A 361 27.20 25.54 -13.39
C ARG A 361 28.29 24.50 -13.19
N THR A 362 28.74 24.28 -11.95
CA THR A 362 29.73 23.23 -11.64
C THR A 362 29.28 21.86 -12.12
N PHE A 363 28.04 21.48 -11.84
CA PHE A 363 27.53 20.15 -12.19
C PHE A 363 27.18 20.02 -13.68
N SER A 364 26.86 21.11 -14.39
CA SER A 364 26.72 21.07 -15.84
C SER A 364 28.06 20.93 -16.56
N GLU A 365 29.12 21.59 -16.07
CA GLU A 365 30.48 21.43 -16.58
C GLU A 365 30.97 19.99 -16.38
N LEU A 366 30.91 19.50 -15.13
CA LEU A 366 31.34 18.15 -14.79
C LEU A 366 30.51 17.07 -15.50
N GLY A 367 29.19 17.25 -15.62
CA GLY A 367 28.34 16.33 -16.37
C GLY A 367 28.71 16.23 -17.84
N ASN A 368 29.07 17.36 -18.47
CA ASN A 368 29.55 17.38 -19.85
C ASN A 368 30.91 16.69 -20.00
N GLU A 369 31.84 16.89 -19.06
CA GLU A 369 33.13 16.19 -19.04
C GLU A 369 32.96 14.67 -18.93
N LEU A 370 32.09 14.21 -18.03
CA LEU A 370 31.81 12.79 -17.84
C LEU A 370 31.22 12.16 -19.10
N ILE A 371 30.21 12.78 -19.71
CA ILE A 371 29.52 12.25 -20.89
C ILE A 371 30.39 12.28 -22.16
N GLN A 372 31.41 13.14 -22.21
CA GLN A 372 32.41 13.10 -23.28
C GLN A 372 33.33 11.88 -23.15
N LYS A 373 33.64 11.45 -21.93
CA LYS A 373 34.47 10.26 -21.67
C LYS A 373 33.68 8.97 -21.83
N ASP A 374 32.46 8.91 -21.28
CA ASP A 374 31.60 7.74 -21.32
C ASP A 374 30.13 8.16 -21.40
N LYS A 375 29.46 7.76 -22.48
CA LYS A 375 28.05 8.07 -22.76
C LYS A 375 27.07 7.38 -21.80
N MET A 376 27.49 6.30 -21.13
CA MET A 376 26.69 5.51 -20.19
C MET A 376 27.01 5.81 -18.73
N VAL A 377 27.87 6.81 -18.46
CA VAL A 377 28.38 7.09 -17.13
C VAL A 377 27.25 7.37 -16.13
N LEU A 378 26.26 8.20 -16.47
CA LEU A 378 25.20 8.56 -15.52
C LEU A 378 24.32 7.35 -15.17
N GLU A 379 23.93 6.55 -16.15
CA GLU A 379 23.21 5.30 -15.94
C GLU A 379 24.01 4.30 -15.09
N THR A 380 25.32 4.22 -15.34
CA THR A 380 26.24 3.37 -14.57
C THR A 380 26.27 3.76 -13.10
N TYR A 381 26.35 5.06 -12.77
CA TYR A 381 26.36 5.52 -11.37
C TYR A 381 24.97 5.51 -10.72
N VAL A 382 23.89 5.65 -11.48
CA VAL A 382 22.52 5.39 -10.99
C VAL A 382 22.42 3.93 -10.52
N ALA A 383 22.92 2.99 -11.31
CA ALA A 383 22.95 1.57 -10.95
C ALA A 383 23.91 1.27 -9.79
N ALA A 384 25.11 1.87 -9.79
CA ALA A 384 26.10 1.71 -8.74
C ALA A 384 25.65 2.26 -7.37
N LEU A 385 24.65 3.14 -7.37
CA LEU A 385 24.02 3.66 -6.16
C LEU A 385 22.67 2.98 -5.84
N GLY A 386 22.35 1.85 -6.48
CA GLY A 386 21.14 1.09 -6.16
C GLY A 386 19.83 1.75 -6.59
N ALA A 387 19.88 2.76 -7.46
CA ALA A 387 18.72 3.53 -7.89
C ALA A 387 18.29 3.26 -9.34
N ALA A 388 18.76 2.15 -9.94
CA ALA A 388 18.45 1.80 -11.32
C ALA A 388 17.12 1.05 -11.45
N SER A 389 16.42 1.32 -12.56
CA SER A 389 15.18 0.62 -12.94
C SER A 389 14.10 0.69 -11.86
N LYS A 390 13.66 -0.47 -11.35
CA LYS A 390 12.81 -0.67 -10.17
C LYS A 390 13.68 -1.17 -9.02
N VAL A 391 13.52 -0.61 -7.83
CA VAL A 391 14.32 -0.93 -6.63
C VAL A 391 13.61 -1.83 -5.64
N GLY A 392 12.30 -2.06 -5.79
CA GLY A 392 11.53 -2.95 -4.93
C GLY A 392 11.97 -4.42 -5.03
N TRP A 393 11.71 -5.18 -3.97
CA TRP A 393 11.98 -6.62 -3.89
C TRP A 393 11.33 -7.36 -5.05
N LYS A 394 12.12 -8.20 -5.73
CA LYS A 394 11.67 -9.11 -6.77
C LYS A 394 12.30 -10.49 -6.60
N GLY A 395 11.57 -11.54 -6.95
CA GLY A 395 12.08 -12.90 -6.84
C GLY A 395 11.03 -13.94 -7.19
N SER A 396 11.38 -15.20 -7.01
CA SER A 396 10.42 -16.30 -7.10
C SER A 396 9.73 -16.50 -5.75
N VAL A 397 8.40 -16.62 -5.75
CA VAL A 397 7.58 -16.87 -4.56
C VAL A 397 6.58 -17.95 -4.91
N PHE A 398 6.62 -19.06 -4.17
CA PHE A 398 5.74 -20.21 -4.40
C PHE A 398 5.83 -20.69 -5.88
N HIS A 399 4.75 -20.64 -6.67
CA HIS A 399 4.79 -20.98 -8.10
C HIS A 399 4.94 -19.75 -9.04
N THR A 400 5.11 -18.55 -8.48
CA THR A 400 5.30 -17.31 -9.26
C THR A 400 6.79 -17.00 -9.38
N THR A 401 7.36 -17.09 -10.59
CA THR A 401 8.81 -16.93 -10.81
C THR A 401 9.30 -15.47 -10.85
N HIS A 402 8.40 -14.52 -11.16
CA HIS A 402 8.69 -13.09 -11.33
C HIS A 402 7.79 -12.25 -10.42
N PHE A 403 7.78 -12.56 -9.13
CA PHE A 403 7.01 -11.82 -8.14
C PHE A 403 7.68 -10.49 -7.84
N GLU A 404 6.88 -9.41 -7.77
CA GLU A 404 7.32 -8.08 -7.32
C GLU A 404 6.43 -7.67 -6.13
N GLN A 405 7.03 -7.26 -5.01
CA GLN A 405 6.23 -6.79 -3.86
C GLN A 405 5.47 -5.49 -4.20
N MET A 406 6.06 -4.62 -5.02
CA MET A 406 5.52 -3.31 -5.41
C MET A 406 5.34 -3.23 -6.94
N PRO A 407 4.33 -3.89 -7.52
CA PRO A 407 4.17 -4.01 -8.96
C PRO A 407 3.93 -2.66 -9.67
N GLU A 408 3.40 -1.68 -8.93
CA GLU A 408 3.12 -0.32 -9.39
C GLU A 408 4.37 0.56 -9.55
N GLU A 409 5.55 0.08 -9.10
CA GLU A 409 6.79 0.81 -9.26
C GLU A 409 7.11 1.03 -10.75
N LYS A 410 7.41 2.29 -11.11
CA LYS A 410 7.76 2.66 -12.47
C LYS A 410 9.26 2.91 -12.58
N ARG A 411 9.82 2.57 -13.75
CA ARG A 411 11.26 2.64 -14.02
C ARG A 411 11.80 4.08 -14.00
N VAL A 412 13.00 4.24 -13.47
CA VAL A 412 13.81 5.45 -13.59
C VAL A 412 14.16 5.75 -15.06
N THR A 413 14.12 7.02 -15.44
CA THR A 413 14.53 7.52 -16.76
C THR A 413 15.62 8.56 -16.58
N ILE A 414 16.72 8.45 -17.32
CA ILE A 414 17.82 9.45 -17.31
C ILE A 414 17.80 10.27 -18.60
N TRP A 415 17.58 9.60 -19.73
CA TRP A 415 17.54 10.21 -21.06
C TRP A 415 16.23 9.87 -21.76
N GLY A 416 15.65 10.83 -22.46
CA GLY A 416 14.46 10.62 -23.30
C GLY A 416 14.81 10.08 -24.69
N SER A 417 16.05 10.30 -25.13
CA SER A 417 16.62 9.74 -26.35
C SER A 417 18.14 9.70 -26.28
N GLU A 418 18.77 8.77 -26.99
CA GLU A 418 20.23 8.69 -27.09
C GLU A 418 20.86 9.96 -27.69
N GLY A 419 20.15 10.64 -28.60
CA GLY A 419 20.60 11.89 -29.21
C GLY A 419 20.85 13.02 -28.18
N ASN A 420 20.14 13.00 -27.04
CA ASN A 420 20.36 13.99 -25.98
C ASN A 420 21.76 13.90 -25.35
N LYS A 421 22.41 12.73 -25.38
CA LYS A 421 23.78 12.55 -24.88
C LYS A 421 24.85 13.27 -25.72
N ASN A 422 24.48 13.76 -26.91
CA ASN A 422 25.37 14.48 -27.82
C ASN A 422 25.17 16.01 -27.77
N SER A 423 24.16 16.50 -27.04
CA SER A 423 23.88 17.93 -26.91
C SER A 423 24.39 18.46 -25.57
N LYS A 424 25.36 19.38 -25.59
CA LYS A 424 25.93 19.99 -24.37
C LYS A 424 24.88 20.60 -23.44
N LYS A 425 23.87 21.28 -24.01
CA LYS A 425 22.76 21.87 -23.24
C LYS A 425 21.83 20.81 -22.67
N ALA A 426 21.59 19.73 -23.39
CA ALA A 426 20.81 18.60 -22.88
C ALA A 426 21.52 17.91 -21.72
N VAL A 427 22.81 17.62 -21.87
CA VAL A 427 23.65 17.04 -20.82
C VAL A 427 23.71 17.94 -19.59
N ALA A 428 23.85 19.26 -19.78
CA ALA A 428 23.84 20.23 -18.69
C ALA A 428 22.54 20.16 -17.86
N GLN A 429 21.38 20.05 -18.51
CA GLN A 429 20.09 19.90 -17.83
C GLN A 429 19.97 18.53 -17.15
N THR A 430 20.38 17.45 -17.81
CA THR A 430 20.36 16.09 -17.23
C THR A 430 21.25 16.01 -15.98
N ALA A 431 22.45 16.59 -16.01
CA ALA A 431 23.40 16.56 -14.89
C ALA A 431 22.87 17.25 -13.62
N ILE A 432 21.91 18.17 -13.74
CA ILE A 432 21.25 18.80 -12.60
C ILE A 432 19.89 18.16 -12.26
N GLY A 433 19.54 17.02 -12.87
CA GLY A 433 18.31 16.28 -12.61
C GLY A 433 17.06 16.88 -13.27
N GLN A 434 17.23 17.57 -14.40
CA GLN A 434 16.16 18.19 -15.20
C GLN A 434 16.04 17.52 -16.58
N LYS A 435 15.23 18.11 -17.47
CA LYS A 435 14.93 17.61 -18.83
C LYS A 435 14.24 16.25 -18.80
N ASP A 436 14.96 15.15 -19.02
CA ASP A 436 14.37 13.82 -19.11
C ASP A 436 14.45 13.03 -17.82
N VAL A 437 15.28 13.49 -16.86
CA VAL A 437 15.53 12.74 -15.63
C VAL A 437 14.24 12.61 -14.82
N ARG A 438 13.85 11.37 -14.52
CA ARG A 438 12.73 11.02 -13.63
C ARG A 438 13.17 9.90 -12.69
N MET A 439 13.03 10.14 -11.39
CA MET A 439 13.30 9.16 -10.34
C MET A 439 12.18 9.12 -9.32
N SER A 440 11.82 7.92 -8.85
CA SER A 440 10.81 7.78 -7.79
C SER A 440 11.42 8.17 -6.43
N PRO A 441 10.61 8.69 -5.49
CA PRO A 441 11.06 8.87 -4.11
C PRO A 441 11.65 7.61 -3.48
N LEU A 442 11.08 6.43 -3.78
CA LEU A 442 11.62 5.15 -3.34
C LEU A 442 13.05 4.89 -3.87
N ALA A 443 13.29 5.10 -5.17
CA ALA A 443 14.62 4.92 -5.76
C ALA A 443 15.66 5.91 -5.17
N ILE A 444 15.24 7.14 -4.88
CA ILE A 444 16.10 8.14 -4.20
C ILE A 444 16.36 7.73 -2.74
N ALA A 445 15.36 7.17 -2.04
CA ALA A 445 15.54 6.67 -0.68
C ALA A 445 16.53 5.50 -0.66
N ASN A 446 16.43 4.59 -1.63
CA ASN A 446 17.39 3.49 -1.79
C ASN A 446 18.81 3.98 -2.12
N MET A 447 18.93 5.04 -2.93
CA MET A 447 20.20 5.73 -3.18
C MET A 447 20.83 6.23 -1.88
N MET A 448 20.04 6.92 -1.05
CA MET A 448 20.53 7.44 0.23
C MET A 448 20.88 6.31 1.20
N ALA A 449 20.09 5.24 1.25
CA ALA A 449 20.37 4.06 2.06
C ALA A 449 21.64 3.31 1.62
N THR A 450 21.88 3.22 0.30
CA THR A 450 23.10 2.63 -0.28
C THR A 450 24.33 3.43 0.15
N ILE A 451 24.29 4.76 0.02
CA ILE A 451 25.40 5.63 0.46
C ILE A 451 25.60 5.52 1.97
N ALA A 452 24.52 5.52 2.74
CA ALA A 452 24.54 5.43 4.20
C ALA A 452 25.19 4.13 4.71
N ARG A 453 24.94 2.99 4.05
CA ARG A 453 25.48 1.68 4.44
C ARG A 453 26.85 1.35 3.83
N GLY A 454 27.56 2.32 3.27
CA GLY A 454 28.91 2.10 2.75
C GLY A 454 28.97 1.59 1.30
N GLY A 455 27.92 1.79 0.51
CA GLY A 455 27.91 1.51 -0.94
C GLY A 455 27.32 0.15 -1.31
N GLU A 456 26.93 -0.66 -0.34
CA GLU A 456 26.20 -1.90 -0.58
C GLU A 456 24.78 -1.59 -1.08
N LYS A 457 24.46 -2.11 -2.27
CA LYS A 457 23.17 -1.90 -2.92
C LYS A 457 22.24 -3.05 -2.55
N MET A 458 21.00 -2.74 -2.17
CA MET A 458 19.99 -3.75 -1.85
C MET A 458 18.66 -3.43 -2.53
N GLU A 459 17.82 -4.45 -2.70
CA GLU A 459 16.41 -4.27 -3.05
C GLU A 459 15.61 -3.81 -1.83
N VAL A 460 14.55 -3.03 -2.04
CA VAL A 460 13.72 -2.46 -0.99
C VAL A 460 12.55 -3.41 -0.67
N LYS A 461 12.46 -3.82 0.58
CA LYS A 461 11.47 -4.80 1.05
C LYS A 461 10.30 -4.09 1.74
N ALA A 462 9.07 -4.44 1.35
CA ALA A 462 7.81 -3.99 1.95
C ALA A 462 7.18 -5.05 2.87
N VAL A 463 7.44 -6.34 2.59
CA VAL A 463 6.90 -7.50 3.31
C VAL A 463 8.04 -8.41 3.75
N GLU A 464 8.02 -8.76 5.03
CA GLU A 464 8.99 -9.66 5.66
C GLU A 464 8.62 -11.12 5.43
N LYS A 465 7.36 -11.47 5.67
CA LYS A 465 6.89 -12.86 5.58
C LYS A 465 5.38 -12.99 5.45
N ILE A 466 4.97 -14.19 5.03
CA ILE A 466 3.60 -14.68 5.02
C ILE A 466 3.49 -15.75 6.11
N MET A 467 2.46 -15.67 6.94
CA MET A 467 2.19 -16.63 8.02
C MET A 467 0.82 -17.26 7.85
N TYR A 468 0.71 -18.53 8.18
CA TYR A 468 -0.57 -19.19 8.34
C TYR A 468 -1.30 -18.71 9.61
N LYS A 469 -2.61 -18.96 9.69
CA LYS A 469 -3.45 -18.62 10.86
C LYS A 469 -2.95 -19.24 12.18
N ASN A 470 -2.30 -20.39 12.14
CA ASN A 470 -1.70 -21.06 13.30
C ASN A 470 -0.38 -20.42 13.76
N GLY A 471 0.13 -19.39 13.07
CA GLY A 471 1.36 -18.69 13.39
C GLY A 471 2.63 -19.28 12.77
N THR A 472 2.56 -20.39 12.04
CA THR A 472 3.73 -20.92 11.33
C THR A 472 4.01 -20.11 10.06
N ASP A 473 5.29 -19.91 9.75
CA ASP A 473 5.72 -19.18 8.56
C ASP A 473 5.39 -20.01 7.29
N PHE A 474 4.70 -19.39 6.35
CA PHE A 474 4.44 -19.94 5.01
C PHE A 474 5.59 -19.62 4.06
N TYR A 475 6.07 -18.38 4.10
CA TYR A 475 7.15 -17.90 3.24
C TYR A 475 7.84 -16.70 3.88
N THR A 476 9.18 -16.67 3.87
CA THR A 476 9.99 -15.55 4.34
C THR A 476 10.75 -14.94 3.17
N PHE A 477 10.73 -13.61 3.08
CA PHE A 477 11.38 -12.87 2.00
C PHE A 477 12.81 -12.54 2.39
N GLU A 478 13.76 -13.20 1.73
CA GLU A 478 15.18 -12.97 1.93
C GLU A 478 15.62 -11.58 1.44
N ASP A 479 16.64 -11.04 2.10
CA ASP A 479 17.28 -9.79 1.71
C ASP A 479 18.12 -10.00 0.45
N HIS A 480 17.94 -9.13 -0.56
CA HIS A 480 18.66 -9.23 -1.83
C HIS A 480 19.68 -8.10 -1.99
N THR A 481 20.96 -8.47 -2.10
CA THR A 481 22.02 -7.56 -2.55
C THR A 481 22.03 -7.45 -4.07
N LEU A 482 22.17 -6.23 -4.61
CA LEU A 482 22.23 -5.98 -6.05
C LEU A 482 23.68 -6.06 -6.56
N GLY A 483 23.89 -6.86 -7.61
CA GLY A 483 25.17 -6.97 -8.31
C GLY A 483 25.55 -5.77 -9.19
N GLY A 484 26.59 -5.92 -10.02
CA GLY A 484 27.11 -4.87 -10.91
C GLY A 484 28.13 -3.93 -10.24
N LYS A 485 28.49 -2.81 -10.91
CA LYS A 485 29.53 -1.87 -10.42
C LYS A 485 29.34 -1.50 -8.96
N GLN A 486 30.39 -1.66 -8.17
CA GLN A 486 30.49 -1.21 -6.78
C GLN A 486 31.37 0.04 -6.75
N LEU A 487 31.01 1.00 -5.88
CA LEU A 487 31.84 2.18 -5.63
C LEU A 487 32.94 1.82 -4.65
N SER A 488 34.11 2.46 -4.77
CA SER A 488 35.17 2.29 -3.78
C SER A 488 34.73 2.82 -2.41
N TYR A 489 35.31 2.29 -1.34
CA TYR A 489 35.08 2.78 0.02
C TYR A 489 35.38 4.30 0.14
N GLU A 490 36.46 4.75 -0.51
CA GLU A 490 36.86 6.16 -0.51
C GLU A 490 35.84 7.04 -1.24
N THR A 491 35.32 6.60 -2.39
CA THR A 491 34.25 7.29 -3.11
C THR A 491 33.01 7.44 -2.22
N VAL A 492 32.58 6.37 -1.56
CA VAL A 492 31.40 6.40 -0.70
C VAL A 492 31.61 7.30 0.51
N LYS A 493 32.74 7.17 1.20
CA LYS A 493 33.09 8.02 2.35
C LYS A 493 33.09 9.50 1.96
N THR A 494 33.68 9.82 0.81
CA THR A 494 33.72 11.18 0.29
C THR A 494 32.32 11.70 -0.05
N LEU A 495 31.43 10.86 -0.61
CA LEU A 495 30.02 11.21 -0.83
C LEU A 495 29.28 11.48 0.48
N GLN A 496 29.52 10.66 1.51
CA GLN A 496 28.95 10.86 2.83
C GLN A 496 29.38 12.22 3.42
N GLU A 497 30.66 12.58 3.30
CA GLU A 497 31.19 13.89 3.69
C GLU A 497 30.55 15.04 2.91
N LEU A 498 30.37 14.90 1.59
CA LEU A 498 29.69 15.90 0.77
C LEU A 498 28.24 16.13 1.19
N LEU A 499 27.49 15.05 1.42
CA LEU A 499 26.10 15.10 1.90
C LEU A 499 26.01 15.71 3.29
N ARG A 500 26.98 15.44 4.16
CA ARG A 500 27.08 16.10 5.47
C ARG A 500 27.40 17.59 5.32
N GLY A 501 28.28 17.93 4.38
CA GLY A 501 28.67 19.29 4.02
C GLY A 501 27.50 20.20 3.64
N VAL A 502 26.44 19.66 3.03
CA VAL A 502 25.21 20.40 2.71
C VAL A 502 24.53 20.97 3.97
N VAL A 503 24.67 20.30 5.12
CA VAL A 503 24.09 20.70 6.41
C VAL A 503 25.06 21.55 7.24
N THR A 504 26.35 21.19 7.23
CA THR A 504 27.35 21.82 8.10
C THR A 504 27.93 23.11 7.53
N THR A 505 27.99 23.27 6.21
CA THR A 505 28.49 24.50 5.58
C THR A 505 27.58 25.69 5.90
N GLU A 506 28.17 26.85 6.22
CA GLU A 506 27.44 28.07 6.62
C GLU A 506 26.31 28.44 5.65
N LYS A 507 26.61 28.49 4.35
CA LYS A 507 25.66 28.79 3.27
C LYS A 507 25.10 27.54 2.58
N GLY A 508 25.19 26.38 3.22
CA GLY A 508 24.70 25.10 2.70
C GLY A 508 23.17 25.06 2.62
N THR A 509 22.63 24.38 1.61
CA THR A 509 21.18 24.34 1.39
C THR A 509 20.41 23.49 2.41
N GLY A 510 21.12 22.76 3.28
CA GLY A 510 20.58 21.98 4.40
C GLY A 510 20.88 22.59 5.78
N ALA A 511 21.36 23.83 5.87
CA ALA A 511 21.78 24.44 7.14
C ALA A 511 20.70 24.39 8.25
N ALA A 512 19.42 24.38 7.86
CA ALA A 512 18.29 24.25 8.78
C ALA A 512 18.37 22.96 9.64
N PHE A 513 19.01 21.90 9.16
CA PHE A 513 19.10 20.61 9.87
C PHE A 513 20.24 20.53 10.89
N ARG A 514 21.08 21.58 11.01
CA ARG A 514 22.26 21.59 11.90
C ARG A 514 21.90 21.46 13.38
N SER A 515 20.74 21.97 13.78
CA SER A 515 20.27 21.99 15.17
C SER A 515 19.45 20.75 15.57
N LEU A 516 19.34 19.75 14.70
CA LEU A 516 18.57 18.55 15.00
C LEU A 516 19.30 17.64 16.00
N PRO A 517 18.56 16.89 16.83
CA PRO A 517 19.16 15.99 17.83
C PRO A 517 19.91 14.81 17.21
N LEU A 518 19.53 14.42 15.98
CA LEU A 518 20.25 13.43 15.18
C LEU A 518 20.97 14.15 14.03
N SER A 519 22.23 13.79 13.83
CA SER A 519 23.07 14.33 12.77
C SER A 519 22.54 13.91 11.39
N VAL A 520 22.14 14.89 10.57
CA VAL A 520 21.64 14.64 9.21
C VAL A 520 22.75 14.81 8.17
N ALA A 521 22.74 13.97 7.15
CA ALA A 521 23.45 14.17 5.88
C ALA A 521 22.44 14.03 4.73
N GLY A 522 22.49 14.90 3.72
CA GLY A 522 21.50 14.86 2.65
C GLY A 522 21.67 15.95 1.60
N LYS A 523 20.71 16.00 0.68
CA LYS A 523 20.70 16.95 -0.44
C LYS A 523 19.29 17.51 -0.65
N SER A 524 19.21 18.84 -0.74
CA SER A 524 18.00 19.51 -1.20
C SER A 524 17.89 19.48 -2.73
N GLY A 525 16.65 19.43 -3.22
CA GLY A 525 16.33 19.49 -4.64
C GLY A 525 15.20 20.46 -4.92
N THR A 526 15.32 21.20 -6.01
CA THR A 526 14.21 21.92 -6.62
C THR A 526 14.27 21.68 -8.11
N ALA A 527 13.17 21.24 -8.69
CA ALA A 527 13.08 20.92 -10.11
C ALA A 527 11.90 21.64 -10.74
N GLN A 528 12.10 22.24 -11.90
CA GLN A 528 11.00 22.81 -12.67
C GLN A 528 10.23 21.68 -13.35
N THR A 529 8.91 21.83 -13.45
CA THR A 529 8.04 20.79 -14.03
C THR A 529 7.71 21.04 -15.51
N GLY A 530 8.00 22.24 -16.01
CA GLY A 530 7.53 22.72 -17.32
C GLY A 530 6.04 23.07 -17.36
N LYS A 531 5.30 22.88 -16.24
CA LYS A 531 3.87 23.18 -16.12
C LYS A 531 3.67 24.53 -15.41
N GLY A 532 4.00 25.62 -16.09
CA GLY A 532 3.96 26.97 -15.53
C GLY A 532 4.98 27.14 -14.39
N MET A 533 4.60 27.83 -13.31
CA MET A 533 5.47 28.10 -12.16
C MET A 533 5.61 26.93 -11.16
N LYS A 534 5.05 25.76 -11.48
CA LYS A 534 5.06 24.60 -10.57
C LYS A 534 6.44 23.96 -10.50
N VAL A 535 6.88 23.67 -9.28
CA VAL A 535 8.15 22.99 -9.01
C VAL A 535 7.95 21.74 -8.17
N ASN A 536 8.89 20.80 -8.25
CA ASN A 536 9.03 19.73 -7.27
C ASN A 536 10.08 20.16 -6.25
N ARG A 537 9.77 20.10 -4.96
CA ARG A 537 10.71 20.33 -3.87
C ARG A 537 11.05 19.03 -3.19
N TRP A 538 12.33 18.83 -2.91
CA TRP A 538 12.86 17.60 -2.34
C TRP A 538 13.83 17.88 -1.22
N PHE A 539 13.85 16.98 -0.26
CA PHE A 539 15.01 16.76 0.58
C PHE A 539 15.16 15.26 0.77
N ALA A 540 16.34 14.76 0.42
CA ALA A 540 16.70 13.36 0.51
C ALA A 540 17.94 13.24 1.37
N GLY A 541 17.94 12.37 2.36
CA GLY A 541 19.08 12.22 3.25
C GLY A 541 18.97 10.99 4.13
N TYR A 542 19.98 10.81 4.98
CA TYR A 542 20.02 9.78 5.99
C TYR A 542 20.48 10.35 7.32
N PHE A 543 20.17 9.63 8.40
CA PHE A 543 20.52 9.99 9.77
C PHE A 543 20.49 8.75 10.69
N PRO A 544 21.22 8.76 11.80
CA PRO A 544 22.34 9.66 12.11
C PRO A 544 23.46 9.60 11.06
N TYR A 545 24.32 10.62 10.99
CA TYR A 545 25.45 10.65 10.04
C TYR A 545 26.54 9.65 10.43
N GLU A 546 26.87 9.57 11.72
CA GLU A 546 28.00 8.77 12.23
C GLU A 546 27.66 7.27 12.27
N ASN A 547 26.41 6.93 12.61
CA ASN A 547 25.91 5.56 12.60
C ASN A 547 24.54 5.52 11.89
N PRO A 548 24.51 5.47 10.55
CA PRO A 548 23.28 5.59 9.79
C PRO A 548 22.29 4.47 10.07
N ARG A 549 21.06 4.86 10.38
CA ARG A 549 19.95 3.92 10.64
C ARG A 549 18.74 4.15 9.75
N TYR A 550 18.54 5.39 9.31
CA TYR A 550 17.36 5.79 8.56
C TYR A 550 17.76 6.53 7.29
N ALA A 551 17.11 6.18 6.18
CA ALA A 551 17.12 6.99 4.96
C ALA A 551 15.72 7.55 4.73
N LEU A 552 15.61 8.86 4.61
CA LEU A 552 14.35 9.58 4.48
C LEU A 552 14.37 10.44 3.22
N VAL A 553 13.28 10.37 2.46
CA VAL A 553 12.99 11.27 1.35
C VAL A 553 11.65 11.91 1.60
N VAL A 554 11.60 13.24 1.49
CA VAL A 554 10.36 14.01 1.54
C VAL A 554 10.26 14.84 0.26
N VAL A 555 9.06 14.86 -0.33
CA VAL A 555 8.80 15.56 -1.59
C VAL A 555 7.44 16.28 -1.59
N ASP A 556 7.44 17.51 -2.11
CA ASP A 556 6.23 18.29 -2.45
C ASP A 556 6.23 18.49 -3.98
N ILE A 557 5.29 17.87 -4.67
CA ILE A 557 5.27 17.71 -6.13
C ILE A 557 4.34 18.75 -6.74
N GLU A 558 4.78 19.36 -7.85
CA GLU A 558 3.96 20.31 -8.63
C GLU A 558 3.40 21.48 -7.79
N THR A 559 4.17 21.91 -6.78
CA THR A 559 3.80 22.98 -5.84
C THR A 559 4.09 24.35 -6.44
N ASN A 560 3.20 25.31 -6.19
CA ASN A 560 3.34 26.72 -6.52
C ASN A 560 3.60 27.60 -5.29
N SER A 561 3.63 27.01 -4.09
CA SER A 561 3.88 27.77 -2.86
C SER A 561 5.30 28.32 -2.87
N ASN A 562 5.54 29.50 -2.31
CA ASN A 562 6.91 29.98 -2.06
C ASN A 562 7.49 29.40 -0.76
N VAL A 563 6.66 28.81 0.09
CA VAL A 563 7.06 28.22 1.37
C VAL A 563 7.58 26.81 1.15
N ASN A 564 8.76 26.51 1.70
CA ASN A 564 9.33 25.17 1.66
C ASN A 564 8.71 24.28 2.76
N LYS A 565 7.74 23.45 2.38
CA LYS A 565 7.07 22.48 3.27
C LYS A 565 7.91 21.24 3.60
N VAL A 566 8.85 20.89 2.73
CA VAL A 566 9.65 19.67 2.81
C VAL A 566 10.60 19.68 4.00
N THR A 567 11.27 20.81 4.23
CA THR A 567 12.23 20.98 5.33
C THR A 567 11.59 20.75 6.72
N PRO A 568 10.48 21.43 7.09
CA PRO A 568 9.86 21.21 8.39
C PRO A 568 9.28 19.79 8.55
N ILE A 569 8.77 19.16 7.50
CA ILE A 569 8.35 17.75 7.56
C ILE A 569 9.54 16.85 7.91
N PHE A 570 10.66 16.98 7.18
CA PHE A 570 11.84 16.16 7.43
C PHE A 570 12.34 16.34 8.87
N LYS A 571 12.41 17.59 9.36
CA LYS A 571 12.76 17.88 10.77
C LYS A 571 11.85 17.18 11.76
N ALA A 572 10.54 17.33 11.59
CA ALA A 572 9.55 16.76 12.50
C ALA A 572 9.64 15.23 12.58
N ILE A 573 9.96 14.54 11.48
CA ILE A 573 10.18 13.09 11.47
C ILE A 573 11.45 12.72 12.23
N VAL A 574 12.57 13.41 11.99
CA VAL A 574 13.84 13.17 12.71
C VAL A 574 13.66 13.38 14.22
N GLU A 575 13.02 14.47 14.62
CA GLU A 575 12.74 14.76 16.03
C GLU A 575 11.79 13.73 16.66
N SER A 576 10.79 13.27 15.92
CA SER A 576 9.86 12.26 16.42
C SER A 576 10.53 10.90 16.59
N ILE A 577 11.40 10.50 15.67
CA ILE A 577 12.21 9.28 15.80
C ILE A 577 13.10 9.39 17.04
N TYR A 578 13.80 10.51 17.21
CA TYR A 578 14.65 10.73 18.39
C TYR A 578 13.86 10.61 19.70
N ARG A 579 12.64 11.18 19.78
CA ARG A 579 11.80 11.02 20.98
C ARG A 579 11.39 9.57 21.21
N LEU A 580 10.90 8.89 20.17
CA LEU A 580 10.46 7.48 20.27
C LEU A 580 11.60 6.52 20.67
N GLU A 581 12.84 6.83 20.32
CA GLU A 581 14.02 6.03 20.71
C GLU A 581 14.44 6.26 22.16
N ASN A 582 14.19 7.46 22.70
CA ASN A 582 14.53 7.84 24.08
C ASN A 582 13.37 7.71 25.08
N GLU A 583 12.17 7.32 24.62
CA GLU A 583 11.01 6.98 25.46
C GLU A 583 11.05 5.53 26.00
N LYS A 584 12.20 4.85 25.89
CA LYS A 584 12.48 3.56 26.54
C LYS A 584 13.07 3.78 27.92
#